data_AF-A0A968HLQ1-F1
#
_entry.id   AF-A0A968HLQ1-F1
#
_cell.length_a   1.000
_cell.length_b   1.000
_cell.length_c   1.000
_cell.angle_alpha   90.00
_cell.angle_beta   90.00
_cell.angle_gamma   90.00
#
_symmetry.space_group_name_H-M   'P 1'
#
loop_
_entity.id
_entity.type
_entity.pdbx_description
1 polymer ?
#
loop_
_entity_poly.entity_id
_entity_poly.type
_entity_poly.pdbx_seq_one_letter_code
_entity_poly.pdbx_strand_id
1 'polypeptide(L)'
;MPTYDQLTVRISLDQLLCLEARDGWGDAEPYMWNIFFKIDGSTTQANPGYGYGGNATVYSPAGSHGNLGRDSVDDGEVVAIPPSIGRWTTTLQQIPDQTGGQNNMPAIVGVLSVLMEQDSVSNVGAEAGRMALRDLISKRLQDLLVSKAPNANMVPSFTQAEIEAALADAESQVMQAVMAKQTTLQNIKSWFNPDDMIGYDLRVFSQHELLQGQQGQPGQPGQQAQPGQYIQFSERFMRSGEWKIFGHIEVLGPDQAPGGPGQGGPGQGGPGQGGPGQGGR
;
A
#
# COMPACT_ATOMS: atom_id res chain seq x y z
N MET A 1 -5.92 7.26 26.99
CA MET A 1 -7.03 6.74 26.17
C MET A 1 -6.93 7.44 24.82
N PRO A 2 -6.80 6.74 23.68
CA PRO A 2 -6.81 7.39 22.37
C PRO A 2 -8.13 8.12 22.20
N THR A 3 -8.09 9.44 22.01
CA THR A 3 -9.25 10.17 21.48
C THR A 3 -9.39 9.84 20.00
N TYR A 4 -10.57 10.07 19.43
CA TYR A 4 -10.84 9.89 17.99
C TYR A 4 -9.80 10.58 17.08
N ASP A 5 -9.05 11.54 17.60
CA ASP A 5 -8.11 12.37 16.86
C ASP A 5 -6.94 11.57 16.26
N GLN A 6 -6.48 10.49 16.95
CA GLN A 6 -5.35 9.69 16.49
C GLN A 6 -5.53 8.20 16.76
N LEU A 7 -5.30 7.39 15.71
CA LEU A 7 -5.38 5.93 15.76
C LEU A 7 -4.10 5.32 15.20
N THR A 8 -3.34 4.58 16.01
CA THR A 8 -2.22 3.79 15.49
C THR A 8 -2.73 2.46 14.95
N VAL A 9 -2.34 2.13 13.72
CA VAL A 9 -2.76 0.93 13.02
C VAL A 9 -1.58 0.19 12.43
N ARG A 10 -1.76 -1.11 12.22
CA ARG A 10 -0.84 -1.94 11.45
C ARG A 10 -1.60 -2.75 10.42
N ILE A 11 -1.21 -2.60 9.16
CA ILE A 11 -1.59 -3.53 8.09
C ILE A 11 -0.53 -4.63 8.04
N SER A 12 -0.98 -5.87 8.03
CA SER A 12 -0.17 -7.08 7.86
C SER A 12 -0.74 -7.92 6.72
N LEU A 13 0.08 -8.16 5.70
CA LEU A 13 -0.13 -9.19 4.70
C LEU A 13 0.57 -10.45 5.23
N ASP A 14 -0.18 -11.51 5.47
CA ASP A 14 0.29 -12.67 6.23
C ASP A 14 0.81 -13.78 5.31
N GLN A 15 0.02 -14.15 4.31
CA GLN A 15 0.34 -15.25 3.42
C GLN A 15 -0.38 -15.16 2.07
N LEU A 16 0.18 -15.85 1.08
CA LEU A 16 -0.44 -16.19 -0.19
C LEU A 16 -0.79 -17.67 -0.20
N LEU A 17 -1.90 -18.01 -0.85
CA LEU A 17 -2.24 -19.38 -1.23
C LEU A 17 -2.25 -19.46 -2.75
N CYS A 18 -1.40 -20.31 -3.30
CA CYS A 18 -1.50 -20.74 -4.69
C CYS A 18 -2.59 -21.80 -4.76
N LEU A 19 -3.71 -21.53 -5.42
CA LEU A 19 -4.74 -22.54 -5.70
C LEU A 19 -4.48 -23.21 -7.05
N GLU A 20 -3.97 -22.45 -8.02
CA GLU A 20 -3.59 -22.90 -9.37
C GLU A 20 -2.50 -21.95 -9.91
N ALA A 21 -1.28 -22.44 -10.10
CA ALA A 21 -0.12 -21.68 -10.59
C ALA A 21 -0.32 -21.21 -12.05
N ARG A 22 -1.01 -22.02 -12.86
CA ARG A 22 -1.34 -21.77 -14.29
C ARG A 22 -0.18 -21.53 -15.26
N ASP A 23 1.07 -21.67 -14.85
CA ASP A 23 2.21 -21.61 -15.76
C ASP A 23 2.47 -22.95 -16.44
N GLY A 24 1.75 -23.21 -17.54
CA GLY A 24 2.08 -24.25 -18.53
C GLY A 24 2.86 -25.48 -17.99
N TRP A 25 4.15 -25.56 -18.32
CA TRP A 25 5.09 -26.54 -17.75
C TRP A 25 6.10 -25.80 -16.85
N GLY A 26 5.93 -25.86 -15.53
CA GLY A 26 6.86 -25.28 -14.56
C GLY A 26 6.17 -24.92 -13.24
N ASP A 27 6.98 -24.50 -12.28
CA ASP A 27 6.51 -23.96 -10.99
C ASP A 27 6.42 -22.43 -11.11
N ALA A 28 5.55 -21.79 -10.33
CA ALA A 28 5.48 -20.32 -10.29
C ALA A 28 6.63 -19.74 -9.42
N GLU A 29 7.25 -18.66 -9.89
CA GLU A 29 8.30 -17.90 -9.22
C GLU A 29 7.76 -16.52 -8.75
N PRO A 30 6.75 -16.46 -7.84
CA PRO A 30 6.08 -15.21 -7.56
C PRO A 30 6.95 -14.22 -6.78
N TYR A 31 6.71 -12.94 -7.02
CA TYR A 31 7.18 -11.85 -6.18
C TYR A 31 6.10 -10.77 -6.04
N MET A 32 6.20 -9.92 -5.01
CA MET A 32 5.14 -8.94 -4.68
C MET A 32 5.60 -7.49 -4.68
N TRP A 33 4.73 -6.60 -5.16
CA TRP A 33 4.82 -5.17 -4.89
C TRP A 33 3.67 -4.74 -3.99
N ASN A 34 4.00 -4.18 -2.83
CA ASN A 34 3.01 -3.64 -1.91
C ASN A 34 3.16 -2.12 -1.83
N ILE A 35 2.07 -1.41 -2.12
CA ILE A 35 1.95 0.04 -2.02
C ILE A 35 0.96 0.35 -0.91
N PHE A 36 1.47 0.66 0.27
CA PHE A 36 0.67 1.13 1.38
C PHE A 36 0.42 2.62 1.26
N PHE A 37 -0.75 3.09 1.69
CA PHE A 37 -1.07 4.50 1.66
C PHE A 37 -2.01 4.92 2.78
N LYS A 38 -2.00 6.20 3.12
CA LYS A 38 -3.02 6.84 3.96
C LYS A 38 -3.37 8.23 3.44
N ILE A 39 -4.61 8.64 3.69
CA ILE A 39 -5.06 10.02 3.58
C ILE A 39 -5.59 10.41 4.95
N ASP A 40 -4.90 11.33 5.61
CA ASP A 40 -5.18 11.68 6.99
C ASP A 40 -4.81 13.14 7.28
N GLY A 41 -5.20 13.63 8.46
CA GLY A 41 -5.01 15.00 8.91
C GLY A 41 -3.57 15.44 9.12
N SER A 42 -2.60 14.51 9.08
CA SER A 42 -1.19 14.86 9.22
C SER A 42 -0.65 15.57 7.98
N THR A 43 -1.26 15.33 6.82
CA THR A 43 -0.83 15.88 5.53
C THR A 43 -1.98 16.42 4.70
N THR A 44 -3.23 16.27 5.14
CA THR A 44 -4.45 16.66 4.39
C THR A 44 -5.37 17.52 5.23
N GLN A 45 -6.04 18.49 4.60
CA GLN A 45 -7.06 19.35 5.24
C GLN A 45 -8.21 19.63 4.25
N ALA A 46 -9.45 19.70 4.73
CA ALA A 46 -10.55 20.22 3.91
C ALA A 46 -10.54 21.75 3.90
N ASN A 47 -10.57 22.35 2.71
CA ASN A 47 -10.55 23.80 2.53
C ASN A 47 -11.92 24.30 2.04
N PRO A 48 -12.50 25.34 2.66
CA PRO A 48 -13.80 25.87 2.25
C PRO A 48 -13.79 26.33 0.79
N GLY A 49 -14.63 25.72 -0.06
CA GLY A 49 -14.78 26.12 -1.46
C GLY A 49 -13.63 25.71 -2.42
N TYR A 50 -12.58 25.03 -1.94
CA TYR A 50 -11.37 24.73 -2.74
C TYR A 50 -10.98 23.25 -2.81
N GLY A 51 -11.79 22.33 -2.29
CA GLY A 51 -11.42 20.91 -2.29
C GLY A 51 -10.69 20.49 -1.02
N TYR A 52 -10.01 19.35 -1.09
CA TYR A 52 -8.99 18.98 -0.12
C TYR A 52 -7.64 19.55 -0.54
N GLY A 53 -6.93 20.15 0.41
CA GLY A 53 -5.51 20.49 0.26
C GLY A 53 -4.63 19.45 0.93
N GLY A 54 -3.38 19.37 0.48
CA GLY A 54 -2.39 18.45 1.04
C GLY A 54 -2.09 17.26 0.14
N ASN A 55 -1.47 16.21 0.71
CA ASN A 55 -1.06 15.02 -0.03
C ASN A 55 -1.37 13.72 0.73
N ALA A 56 -1.63 12.64 0.00
CA ALA A 56 -1.60 11.30 0.57
C ALA A 56 -0.17 10.92 0.99
N THR A 57 -0.03 10.12 2.05
CA THR A 57 1.24 9.47 2.39
C THR A 57 1.28 8.11 1.70
N VAL A 58 2.33 7.85 0.92
CA VAL A 58 2.55 6.56 0.26
C VAL A 58 3.83 5.93 0.79
N TYR A 59 3.75 4.68 1.23
CA TYR A 59 4.88 3.86 1.64
C TYR A 59 4.92 2.61 0.78
N SER A 60 6.06 2.34 0.16
CA SER A 60 6.25 1.11 -0.60
C SER A 60 7.64 0.54 -0.31
N PRO A 61 7.74 -0.57 0.45
CA PRO A 61 9.02 -1.22 0.73
C PRO A 61 9.67 -1.70 -0.58
N ALA A 62 11.00 -1.85 -0.57
CA ALA A 62 11.72 -2.44 -1.69
C ALA A 62 11.18 -3.84 -1.97
N GLY A 63 11.04 -4.18 -3.25
CA GLY A 63 10.43 -5.44 -3.64
C GLY A 63 10.78 -5.80 -5.07
N SER A 64 11.47 -6.92 -5.23
CA SER A 64 11.90 -7.46 -6.51
C SER A 64 11.88 -8.99 -6.42
N HIS A 65 12.51 -9.66 -7.37
CA HIS A 65 12.62 -11.13 -7.42
C HIS A 65 13.09 -11.73 -6.09
N GLY A 66 12.47 -12.86 -5.71
CA GLY A 66 12.76 -13.57 -4.47
C GLY A 66 12.33 -12.87 -3.17
N ASN A 67 11.59 -11.76 -3.22
CA ASN A 67 11.19 -11.04 -2.01
C ASN A 67 10.16 -11.78 -1.14
N LEU A 68 9.59 -12.89 -1.63
CA LEU A 68 8.80 -13.84 -0.85
C LEU A 68 9.64 -14.95 -0.19
N GLY A 69 10.95 -15.01 -0.46
CA GLY A 69 11.82 -16.08 0.04
C GLY A 69 11.51 -17.45 -0.58
N ARG A 70 10.84 -17.45 -1.74
CA ARG A 70 10.48 -18.61 -2.55
C ARG A 70 10.81 -18.30 -4.02
N ASP A 71 11.27 -19.30 -4.71
CA ASP A 71 11.64 -19.34 -6.13
C ASP A 71 10.91 -20.45 -6.88
N SER A 72 10.00 -21.16 -6.22
CA SER A 72 9.10 -22.15 -6.79
C SER A 72 7.91 -22.33 -5.83
N VAL A 73 6.71 -22.31 -6.39
CA VAL A 73 5.45 -22.47 -5.68
C VAL A 73 4.50 -23.36 -6.48
N ASP A 74 4.14 -24.49 -5.87
CA ASP A 74 3.22 -25.47 -6.44
C ASP A 74 1.74 -25.16 -6.13
N ASP A 75 0.84 -25.80 -6.88
CA ASP A 75 -0.59 -25.80 -6.60
C ASP A 75 -0.90 -26.27 -5.17
N GLY A 76 -1.66 -25.47 -4.43
CA GLY A 76 -2.05 -25.71 -3.05
C GLY A 76 -1.04 -25.23 -2.01
N GLU A 77 0.13 -24.72 -2.41
CA GLU A 77 1.13 -24.22 -1.45
C GLU A 77 0.74 -22.87 -0.82
N VAL A 78 1.18 -22.70 0.43
CA VAL A 78 1.04 -21.46 1.18
C VAL A 78 2.40 -20.81 1.34
N VAL A 79 2.52 -19.56 0.88
CA VAL A 79 3.74 -18.76 0.97
C VAL A 79 3.55 -17.69 2.02
N ALA A 80 4.37 -17.70 3.06
CA ALA A 80 4.38 -16.63 4.06
C ALA A 80 4.91 -15.33 3.44
N ILE A 81 4.22 -14.21 3.67
CA ILE A 81 4.68 -12.89 3.21
C ILE A 81 5.63 -12.31 4.25
N PRO A 82 6.90 -12.00 3.91
CA PRO A 82 7.83 -11.46 4.88
C PRO A 82 7.39 -10.09 5.42
N PRO A 83 7.55 -9.81 6.74
CA PRO A 83 7.18 -8.52 7.31
C PRO A 83 7.87 -7.31 6.66
N SER A 84 9.05 -7.49 6.05
CA SER A 84 9.77 -6.43 5.34
C SER A 84 9.01 -5.88 4.13
N ILE A 85 8.12 -6.67 3.53
CA ILE A 85 7.30 -6.25 2.39
C ILE A 85 5.80 -6.27 2.70
N GLY A 86 5.37 -7.04 3.71
CA GLY A 86 3.96 -7.24 4.04
C GLY A 86 3.43 -6.39 5.19
N ARG A 87 4.28 -5.63 5.90
CA ARG A 87 3.85 -4.91 7.11
C ARG A 87 4.08 -3.42 7.02
N TRP A 88 3.05 -2.65 7.39
CA TRP A 88 3.17 -1.21 7.61
C TRP A 88 2.45 -0.79 8.89
N THR A 89 3.18 -0.13 9.78
CA THR A 89 2.64 0.48 11.01
C THR A 89 2.62 1.99 10.83
N THR A 90 1.48 2.63 11.07
CA THR A 90 1.30 4.07 10.88
C THR A 90 0.29 4.64 11.88
N THR A 91 0.22 5.96 11.96
CA THR A 91 -0.81 6.68 12.74
C THR A 91 -1.74 7.39 11.78
N LEU A 92 -3.04 7.24 12.01
CA LEU A 92 -4.11 7.93 11.30
C LEU A 92 -4.60 9.09 12.14
N GLN A 93 -4.56 10.29 11.57
CA GLN A 93 -5.14 11.50 12.18
C GLN A 93 -6.41 11.89 11.45
N GLN A 94 -7.47 12.26 12.17
CA GLN A 94 -8.67 12.78 11.49
C GLN A 94 -8.33 13.99 10.63
N ILE A 95 -8.95 14.09 9.45
CA ILE A 95 -8.73 15.20 8.53
C ILE A 95 -9.49 16.42 9.05
N PRO A 96 -8.82 17.54 9.39
CA PRO A 96 -9.47 18.71 9.92
C PRO A 96 -10.43 19.34 8.90
N ASP A 97 -11.61 19.73 9.37
CA ASP A 97 -12.57 20.53 8.62
C ASP A 97 -12.38 22.03 8.92
N GLN A 98 -11.84 22.78 7.97
CA GLN A 98 -11.64 24.23 8.11
C GLN A 98 -12.88 25.06 7.75
N THR A 99 -14.03 24.43 7.44
CA THR A 99 -15.30 25.13 7.13
C THR A 99 -16.02 25.67 8.36
N GLY A 100 -15.46 25.46 9.56
CA GLY A 100 -16.06 25.88 10.83
C GLY A 100 -17.06 24.87 11.39
N GLY A 101 -17.27 23.73 10.72
CA GLY A 101 -17.96 22.57 11.28
C GLY A 101 -17.09 21.86 12.31
N GLN A 102 -17.71 21.26 13.35
CA GLN A 102 -17.01 20.39 14.31
C GLN A 102 -16.77 18.96 13.76
N ASN A 103 -17.02 18.72 12.48
CA ASN A 103 -17.03 17.38 11.90
C ASN A 103 -15.71 17.12 11.16
N ASN A 104 -14.66 16.83 11.91
CA ASN A 104 -13.46 16.26 11.31
C ASN A 104 -13.82 14.99 10.51
N MET A 105 -13.16 14.79 9.38
CA MET A 105 -13.45 13.64 8.53
C MET A 105 -12.58 12.44 8.92
N PRO A 106 -13.10 11.21 8.77
CA PRO A 106 -12.32 10.03 9.07
C PRO A 106 -11.11 9.93 8.13
N ALA A 107 -9.97 9.56 8.70
CA ALA A 107 -8.82 9.14 7.89
C ALA A 107 -9.12 7.85 7.13
N ILE A 108 -8.36 7.60 6.07
CA ILE A 108 -8.32 6.31 5.39
C ILE A 108 -6.90 5.76 5.34
N VAL A 109 -6.80 4.44 5.29
CA VAL A 109 -5.55 3.70 5.11
C VAL A 109 -5.81 2.53 4.18
N GLY A 110 -4.83 2.14 3.38
CA GLY A 110 -4.99 1.04 2.47
C GLY A 110 -3.70 0.44 2.00
N VAL A 111 -3.83 -0.63 1.22
CA VAL A 111 -2.74 -1.34 0.56
C VAL A 111 -3.21 -1.79 -0.81
N LEU A 112 -2.41 -1.48 -1.82
CA LEU A 112 -2.46 -2.13 -3.13
C LEU A 112 -1.36 -3.20 -3.15
N SER A 113 -1.76 -4.45 -3.32
CA SER A 113 -0.85 -5.58 -3.49
C SER A 113 -0.89 -6.04 -4.94
N VAL A 114 0.27 -6.13 -5.56
CA VAL A 114 0.44 -6.65 -6.92
C VAL A 114 1.31 -7.89 -6.84
N LEU A 115 0.78 -8.99 -7.35
CA LEU A 115 1.48 -10.27 -7.46
C LEU A 115 1.98 -10.41 -8.90
N MET A 116 3.27 -10.66 -9.03
CA MET A 116 4.00 -10.74 -10.29
C MET A 116 4.66 -12.11 -10.41
N GLU A 117 4.74 -12.61 -11.63
CA GLU A 117 5.51 -13.80 -12.00
C GLU A 117 6.91 -13.37 -12.45
N GLN A 118 7.94 -14.02 -11.95
CA GLN A 118 9.32 -13.74 -12.34
C GLN A 118 9.65 -14.43 -13.65
N ASP A 119 10.16 -13.67 -14.61
CA ASP A 119 10.65 -14.19 -15.87
C ASP A 119 12.04 -13.61 -16.18
N SER A 120 12.08 -12.66 -17.10
CA SER A 120 13.27 -12.23 -17.79
C SER A 120 13.61 -10.77 -17.49
N VAL A 121 12.80 -10.07 -16.69
CA VAL A 121 13.13 -8.74 -16.18
C VAL A 121 14.30 -8.86 -15.19
N SER A 122 15.13 -7.83 -15.08
CA SER A 122 16.17 -7.84 -14.05
C SER A 122 15.62 -7.36 -12.72
N ASN A 123 16.28 -7.72 -11.61
CA ASN A 123 15.98 -7.17 -10.28
C ASN A 123 15.85 -5.62 -10.27
N VAL A 124 16.72 -4.94 -11.03
CA VAL A 124 16.72 -3.48 -11.17
C VAL A 124 15.50 -2.99 -11.97
N GLY A 125 15.12 -3.72 -13.02
CA GLY A 125 13.94 -3.43 -13.82
C GLY A 125 12.64 -3.59 -13.05
N ALA A 126 12.50 -4.69 -12.29
CA ALA A 126 11.34 -4.93 -11.44
C ALA A 126 11.20 -3.85 -10.36
N GLU A 127 12.31 -3.49 -9.68
CA GLU A 127 12.29 -2.42 -8.69
C GLU A 127 11.96 -1.04 -9.32
N ALA A 128 12.47 -0.74 -10.51
CA ALA A 128 12.11 0.47 -11.24
C ALA A 128 10.61 0.50 -11.58
N GLY A 129 10.03 -0.64 -11.93
CA GLY A 129 8.60 -0.79 -12.15
C GLY A 129 7.77 -0.52 -10.90
N ARG A 130 8.16 -1.10 -9.76
CA ARG A 130 7.55 -0.83 -8.45
C ARG A 130 7.58 0.65 -8.09
N MET A 131 8.71 1.32 -8.32
CA MET A 131 8.85 2.75 -8.06
C MET A 131 7.93 3.58 -8.97
N ALA A 132 7.81 3.22 -10.25
CA ALA A 132 6.89 3.88 -11.18
C ALA A 132 5.43 3.69 -10.76
N LEU A 133 5.06 2.48 -10.32
CA LEU A 133 3.75 2.19 -9.74
C LEU A 133 3.49 3.06 -8.51
N ARG A 134 4.40 3.11 -7.54
CA ARG A 134 4.29 3.96 -6.35
C ARG A 134 4.01 5.42 -6.72
N ASP A 135 4.78 5.96 -7.67
CA ASP A 135 4.64 7.35 -8.11
C ASP A 135 3.29 7.62 -8.78
N LEU A 136 2.82 6.67 -9.60
CA LEU A 136 1.48 6.73 -10.19
C LEU A 136 0.39 6.72 -9.12
N ILE A 137 0.44 5.80 -8.15
CA ILE A 137 -0.54 5.74 -7.04
C ILE A 137 -0.53 7.04 -6.26
N SER A 138 0.65 7.57 -5.92
CA SER A 138 0.76 8.87 -5.24
C SER A 138 0.09 9.99 -6.04
N LYS A 139 0.30 10.02 -7.36
CA LYS A 139 -0.35 11.01 -8.23
C LYS A 139 -1.87 10.83 -8.27
N ARG A 140 -2.38 9.60 -8.39
CA ARG A 140 -3.81 9.32 -8.49
C ARG A 140 -4.57 9.65 -7.21
N LEU A 141 -3.97 9.34 -6.05
CA LEU A 141 -4.51 9.78 -4.76
C LEU A 141 -4.52 11.30 -4.64
N GLN A 142 -3.50 11.98 -5.17
CA GLN A 142 -3.47 13.45 -5.22
C GLN A 142 -4.58 14.03 -6.12
N ASP A 143 -4.75 13.48 -7.32
CA ASP A 143 -5.79 13.91 -8.26
C ASP A 143 -7.18 13.68 -7.64
N LEU A 144 -7.39 12.56 -6.93
CA LEU A 144 -8.62 12.27 -6.19
C LEU A 144 -8.89 13.34 -5.12
N LEU A 145 -7.88 13.71 -4.31
CA LEU A 145 -8.00 14.77 -3.30
C LEU A 145 -8.42 16.11 -3.90
N VAL A 146 -7.80 16.51 -5.01
CA VAL A 146 -8.10 17.78 -5.70
C VAL A 146 -9.49 17.75 -6.34
N SER A 147 -9.89 16.61 -6.90
CA SER A 147 -11.18 16.46 -7.59
C SER A 147 -12.38 16.45 -6.64
N LYS A 148 -12.19 16.03 -5.38
CA LYS A 148 -13.24 16.04 -4.36
C LYS A 148 -13.49 17.46 -3.87
N ALA A 149 -14.58 18.05 -4.31
CA ALA A 149 -15.14 19.22 -3.62
C ALA A 149 -15.67 18.79 -2.24
N PRO A 150 -15.34 19.50 -1.14
CA PRO A 150 -16.04 19.33 0.12
C PRO A 150 -17.49 19.74 -0.12
N ASN A 151 -18.40 18.77 -0.15
CA ASN A 151 -19.80 19.11 -0.19
C ASN A 151 -20.23 19.57 1.22
N ALA A 152 -21.05 20.60 1.31
CA ALA A 152 -21.45 21.19 2.59
C ALA A 152 -22.35 20.26 3.44
N ASN A 153 -22.78 19.12 2.89
CA ASN A 153 -23.86 18.29 3.44
C ASN A 153 -23.49 16.80 3.63
N MET A 154 -22.27 16.37 3.30
CA MET A 154 -21.78 15.02 3.60
C MET A 154 -20.39 15.14 4.18
N VAL A 155 -20.11 14.36 5.22
CA VAL A 155 -18.73 14.02 5.58
C VAL A 155 -18.17 13.32 4.34
N PRO A 156 -17.26 13.93 3.55
CA PRO A 156 -16.77 13.25 2.38
C PRO A 156 -15.83 12.17 2.90
N SER A 157 -16.31 10.93 2.84
CA SER A 157 -15.49 9.74 3.03
C SER A 157 -14.84 9.43 1.69
N PHE A 158 -13.58 9.01 1.70
CA PHE A 158 -13.00 8.35 0.55
C PHE A 158 -13.47 6.90 0.60
N THR A 159 -14.42 6.55 -0.26
CA THR A 159 -14.98 5.19 -0.29
C THR A 159 -14.02 4.26 -1.03
N GLN A 160 -14.08 2.95 -0.76
CA GLN A 160 -13.32 1.96 -1.50
C GLN A 160 -13.56 2.10 -3.02
N ALA A 161 -14.82 2.24 -3.44
CA ALA A 161 -15.18 2.41 -4.85
C ALA A 161 -14.57 3.65 -5.51
N GLU A 162 -14.40 4.76 -4.78
CA GLU A 162 -13.74 5.96 -5.31
C GLU A 162 -12.24 5.76 -5.49
N ILE A 163 -11.59 5.05 -4.56
CA ILE A 163 -10.17 4.72 -4.68
C ILE A 163 -9.97 3.69 -5.79
N GLU A 164 -10.80 2.65 -5.85
CA GLU A 164 -10.83 1.69 -6.96
C GLU A 164 -11.02 2.42 -8.29
N ALA A 165 -11.97 3.35 -8.40
CA ALA A 165 -12.17 4.13 -9.62
C ALA A 165 -10.95 5.00 -9.97
N ALA A 166 -10.31 5.62 -8.97
CA ALA A 166 -9.09 6.40 -9.18
C ALA A 166 -7.90 5.53 -9.61
N LEU A 167 -7.93 4.23 -9.30
CA LEU A 167 -6.89 3.25 -9.59
C LEU A 167 -7.27 2.25 -10.70
N ALA A 168 -8.47 2.35 -11.29
CA ALA A 168 -9.00 1.36 -12.21
C ALA A 168 -8.17 1.25 -13.51
N ASP A 169 -7.53 2.34 -13.91
CA ASP A 169 -6.62 2.39 -15.05
C ASP A 169 -5.14 2.27 -14.65
N ALA A 170 -4.85 2.15 -13.35
CA ALA A 170 -3.49 2.12 -12.81
C ALA A 170 -2.72 0.94 -13.39
N GLU A 171 -3.34 -0.22 -13.55
CA GLU A 171 -2.70 -1.38 -14.17
C GLU A 171 -2.16 -1.07 -15.58
N SER A 172 -3.02 -0.58 -16.47
CA SER A 172 -2.62 -0.26 -17.84
C SER A 172 -1.51 0.80 -17.87
N GLN A 173 -1.55 1.75 -16.94
CA GLN A 173 -0.54 2.80 -16.81
C GLN A 173 0.73 2.36 -16.11
N VAL A 174 0.68 1.39 -15.21
CA VAL A 174 1.87 0.77 -14.63
C VAL A 174 2.60 0.04 -15.73
N MET A 175 1.90 -0.80 -16.50
CA MET A 175 2.48 -1.44 -17.68
C MET A 175 3.08 -0.41 -18.63
N GLN A 176 2.35 0.67 -18.95
CA GLN A 176 2.87 1.74 -19.81
C GLN A 176 4.03 2.52 -19.20
N ALA A 177 4.04 2.79 -17.88
CA ALA A 177 5.09 3.55 -17.20
C ALA A 177 6.36 2.71 -17.03
N VAL A 178 6.21 1.42 -16.73
CA VAL A 178 7.25 0.41 -16.78
C VAL A 178 7.85 0.39 -18.18
N MET A 179 7.03 0.23 -19.22
CA MET A 179 7.47 0.28 -20.62
C MET A 179 8.14 1.62 -20.97
N ALA A 180 7.62 2.76 -20.52
CA ALA A 180 8.16 4.09 -20.81
C ALA A 180 9.51 4.33 -20.12
N LYS A 181 9.70 3.88 -18.88
CA LYS A 181 11.01 3.90 -18.22
C LYS A 181 11.98 2.90 -18.85
N GLN A 182 11.48 1.80 -19.39
CA GLN A 182 12.25 0.83 -20.19
C GLN A 182 12.65 1.39 -21.56
N THR A 183 11.89 2.32 -22.17
CA THR A 183 12.32 3.06 -23.38
C THR A 183 13.50 4.02 -23.17
N THR A 184 14.04 4.15 -21.96
CA THR A 184 15.33 4.84 -21.71
C THR A 184 16.49 3.83 -21.55
N LEU A 185 16.18 2.55 -21.32
CA LEU A 185 17.09 1.38 -21.25
C LEU A 185 17.07 0.57 -22.57
N GLN A 186 17.03 1.26 -23.71
CA GLN A 186 16.42 0.88 -25.00
C GLN A 186 16.75 -0.48 -25.68
N ASN A 187 17.64 -1.35 -25.18
CA ASN A 187 18.26 -2.38 -26.04
C ASN A 187 18.45 -3.80 -25.46
N ILE A 188 17.87 -4.17 -24.31
CA ILE A 188 18.29 -5.44 -23.66
C ILE A 188 17.37 -6.65 -23.88
N LYS A 189 16.04 -6.52 -24.05
CA LYS A 189 15.13 -7.67 -24.34
C LYS A 189 13.84 -7.24 -25.05
N SER A 190 13.87 -7.02 -26.36
CA SER A 190 12.65 -6.83 -27.17
C SER A 190 11.96 -8.14 -27.59
N TRP A 191 12.27 -9.31 -26.99
CA TRP A 191 11.81 -10.59 -27.57
C TRP A 191 11.72 -11.85 -26.68
N PHE A 192 11.95 -11.78 -25.37
CA PHE A 192 11.94 -12.98 -24.50
C PHE A 192 11.22 -12.67 -23.17
N ASN A 193 9.99 -13.17 -23.03
CA ASN A 193 9.11 -13.27 -21.84
C ASN A 193 9.19 -12.13 -20.80
N PRO A 194 8.44 -11.02 -20.89
CA PRO A 194 8.37 -10.06 -19.78
C PRO A 194 7.72 -10.70 -18.55
N ASP A 195 8.16 -10.32 -17.34
CA ASP A 195 7.47 -10.69 -16.10
C ASP A 195 5.98 -10.35 -16.20
N ASP A 196 5.14 -11.34 -15.97
CA ASP A 196 3.71 -11.23 -16.12
C ASP A 196 3.04 -10.85 -14.78
N MET A 197 2.04 -9.98 -14.85
CA MET A 197 1.23 -9.69 -13.66
C MET A 197 0.21 -10.80 -13.47
N ILE A 198 0.35 -11.55 -12.36
CA ILE A 198 -0.62 -12.59 -11.95
C ILE A 198 -1.93 -11.93 -11.52
N GLY A 199 -1.84 -10.87 -10.71
CA GLY A 199 -3.00 -10.05 -10.38
C GLY A 199 -2.73 -8.99 -9.32
N TYR A 200 -3.79 -8.28 -8.93
CA TYR A 200 -3.73 -7.32 -7.83
C TYR A 200 -4.93 -7.41 -6.88
N ASP A 201 -4.76 -6.88 -5.67
CA ASP A 201 -5.78 -6.67 -4.64
C ASP A 201 -5.65 -5.25 -4.08
N LEU A 202 -6.77 -4.56 -3.86
CA LEU A 202 -6.82 -3.25 -3.23
C LEU A 202 -7.70 -3.31 -2.00
N ARG A 203 -7.13 -2.99 -0.84
CA ARG A 203 -7.86 -2.87 0.42
C ARG A 203 -7.81 -1.45 0.93
N VAL A 204 -8.96 -0.96 1.35
CA VAL A 204 -9.15 0.37 1.91
C VAL A 204 -9.94 0.24 3.19
N PHE A 205 -9.42 0.81 4.26
CA PHE A 205 -10.05 0.83 5.56
C PHE A 205 -10.27 2.27 5.98
N SER A 206 -11.48 2.57 6.43
CA SER A 206 -11.76 3.87 7.04
C SER A 206 -11.45 3.83 8.53
N GLN A 207 -11.05 4.96 9.11
CA GLN A 207 -10.90 5.09 10.55
C GLN A 207 -12.19 4.70 11.29
N HIS A 208 -13.36 4.97 10.71
CA HIS A 208 -14.64 4.58 11.31
C HIS A 208 -14.82 3.06 11.35
N GLU A 209 -14.52 2.37 10.25
CA GLU A 209 -14.57 0.90 10.18
C GLU A 209 -13.62 0.26 11.21
N LEU A 210 -12.42 0.82 11.34
CA LEU A 210 -11.40 0.34 12.28
C LEU A 210 -11.83 0.47 13.75
N LEU A 211 -12.66 1.48 14.07
CA LEU A 211 -13.23 1.67 15.41
C LEU A 211 -14.38 0.71 15.70
N GLN A 212 -15.14 0.31 14.68
CA GLN A 212 -16.23 -0.66 14.81
C GLN A 212 -15.70 -2.11 14.89
N GLY A 213 -14.56 -2.39 14.25
CA GLY A 213 -14.04 -3.74 14.06
C GLY A 213 -14.97 -4.59 13.19
N GLN A 214 -14.83 -5.93 13.25
CA GLN A 214 -15.63 -6.86 12.44
C GLN A 214 -17.13 -6.93 12.80
N GLN A 215 -17.62 -6.21 13.82
CA GLN A 215 -18.96 -6.46 14.37
C GLN A 215 -20.12 -5.81 13.60
N GLY A 216 -19.89 -5.12 12.47
CA GLY A 216 -20.95 -4.71 11.53
C GLY A 216 -22.05 -3.79 12.12
N GLN A 217 -21.85 -3.24 13.32
CA GLN A 217 -22.76 -2.28 13.93
C GLN A 217 -22.18 -0.88 13.77
N PRO A 218 -22.96 0.09 13.23
CA PRO A 218 -22.55 1.48 13.18
C PRO A 218 -22.11 1.95 14.57
N GLY A 219 -20.85 2.38 14.68
CA GLY A 219 -20.30 2.87 15.93
C GLY A 219 -21.08 4.09 16.39
N GLN A 220 -21.52 4.08 17.65
CA GLN A 220 -22.09 5.30 18.23
C GLN A 220 -21.00 6.37 18.35
N PRO A 221 -21.31 7.65 18.08
CA PRO A 221 -20.39 8.75 18.36
C PRO A 221 -19.91 8.67 19.82
N GLY A 222 -18.60 8.54 20.04
CA GLY A 222 -18.01 8.39 21.38
C GLY A 222 -17.40 7.01 21.69
N GLN A 223 -17.57 5.99 20.84
CA GLN A 223 -16.89 4.70 20.99
C GLN A 223 -15.38 4.82 20.76
N GLN A 224 -14.62 4.39 21.77
CA GLN A 224 -13.16 4.40 21.74
C GLN A 224 -12.64 3.15 21.02
N ALA A 225 -11.57 3.33 20.24
CA ALA A 225 -10.82 2.20 19.68
C ALA A 225 -10.31 1.30 20.82
N GLN A 226 -10.56 0.00 20.73
CA GLN A 226 -9.98 -0.95 21.66
C GLN A 226 -8.70 -1.53 21.04
N PRO A 227 -7.53 -1.40 21.69
CA PRO A 227 -6.31 -2.07 21.24
C PRO A 227 -6.54 -3.57 21.02
N GLY A 228 -6.02 -4.10 19.92
CA GLY A 228 -6.22 -5.49 19.52
C GLY A 228 -7.51 -5.75 18.72
N GLN A 229 -8.33 -4.73 18.46
CA GLN A 229 -9.34 -4.82 17.40
C GLN A 229 -8.64 -5.02 16.05
N TYR A 230 -9.11 -5.99 15.27
CA TYR A 230 -8.61 -6.22 13.92
C TYR A 230 -9.72 -6.58 12.94
N ILE A 231 -9.44 -6.35 11.67
CA ILE A 231 -10.25 -6.74 10.53
C ILE A 231 -9.39 -7.68 9.70
N GLN A 232 -9.75 -8.96 9.69
CA GLN A 232 -9.17 -9.93 8.76
C GLN A 232 -9.78 -9.74 7.37
N PHE A 233 -8.95 -9.95 6.36
CA PHE A 233 -9.37 -10.00 4.97
C PHE A 233 -8.70 -11.16 4.25
N SER A 234 -9.37 -11.62 3.20
CA SER A 234 -8.79 -12.58 2.27
C SER A 234 -9.38 -12.36 0.90
N GLU A 235 -8.56 -12.08 -0.12
CA GLU A 235 -9.03 -11.82 -1.49
C GLU A 235 -8.39 -12.73 -2.50
N ARG A 236 -9.15 -13.07 -3.53
CA ARG A 236 -8.60 -13.72 -4.71
C ARG A 236 -8.05 -12.65 -5.66
N PHE A 237 -6.82 -12.83 -6.12
CA PHE A 237 -6.24 -11.93 -7.13
C PHE A 237 -7.04 -11.96 -8.43
N MET A 238 -7.23 -10.79 -9.02
CA MET A 238 -7.90 -10.66 -10.31
C MET A 238 -6.87 -10.91 -11.42
N ARG A 239 -7.18 -11.82 -12.38
CA ARG A 239 -6.71 -11.88 -13.79
C ARG A 239 -6.09 -13.21 -14.28
N SER A 240 -5.04 -13.78 -13.67
CA SER A 240 -4.44 -15.06 -14.11
C SER A 240 -3.95 -15.91 -12.93
N GLY A 241 -3.94 -17.24 -13.10
CA GLY A 241 -3.81 -18.15 -11.96
C GLY A 241 -4.99 -18.08 -10.98
N GLU A 242 -4.94 -18.90 -9.94
CA GLU A 242 -5.86 -18.81 -8.82
C GLU A 242 -5.05 -18.53 -7.56
N TRP A 243 -4.77 -17.27 -7.25
CA TRP A 243 -4.03 -16.89 -6.05
C TRP A 243 -4.94 -16.20 -5.04
N LYS A 244 -4.70 -16.43 -3.75
CA LYS A 244 -5.45 -15.78 -2.66
C LYS A 244 -4.50 -15.16 -1.65
N ILE A 245 -4.67 -13.86 -1.36
CA ILE A 245 -3.95 -13.17 -0.29
C ILE A 245 -4.75 -13.22 1.00
N PHE A 246 -4.06 -13.35 2.13
CA PHE A 246 -4.61 -13.26 3.47
C PHE A 246 -3.87 -12.18 4.24
N GLY A 247 -4.62 -11.41 5.02
CA GLY A 247 -4.05 -10.40 5.87
C GLY A 247 -5.03 -9.87 6.90
N HIS A 248 -4.57 -8.89 7.65
CA HIS A 248 -5.38 -8.17 8.60
C HIS A 248 -4.90 -6.73 8.76
N ILE A 249 -5.80 -5.87 9.22
CA ILE A 249 -5.44 -4.59 9.82
C ILE A 249 -5.85 -4.60 11.29
N GLU A 250 -5.00 -4.08 12.16
CA GLU A 250 -5.29 -4.01 13.60
C GLU A 250 -5.04 -2.62 14.17
N VAL A 251 -5.80 -2.28 15.21
CA VAL A 251 -5.60 -1.11 16.06
C VAL A 251 -4.60 -1.45 17.14
N LEU A 252 -3.52 -0.67 17.21
CA LEU A 252 -2.45 -0.86 18.17
C LEU A 252 -2.67 -0.02 19.44
N GLY A 253 -2.15 -0.52 20.55
CA GLY A 253 -2.09 0.25 21.80
C GLY A 253 -1.07 1.40 21.73
N PRO A 254 -1.15 2.39 22.64
CA PRO A 254 -0.23 3.55 22.66
C PRO A 254 1.25 3.16 22.72
N ASP A 255 1.58 2.05 23.39
CA ASP A 255 2.95 1.58 23.59
C ASP A 255 3.56 0.93 22.33
N GLN A 256 2.77 0.75 21.27
CA GLN A 256 3.16 0.10 20.01
C GLN A 256 3.25 1.10 18.84
N ALA A 257 3.32 2.39 19.13
CA ALA A 257 3.44 3.45 18.13
C ALA A 257 4.70 3.30 17.24
N PRO A 258 4.63 3.76 15.97
CA PRO A 258 5.79 3.76 15.07
C PRO A 258 6.97 4.49 15.72
N GLY A 259 8.15 3.87 15.75
CA GLY A 259 9.36 4.45 16.36
C GLY A 259 9.61 4.08 17.82
N GLY A 260 8.79 3.20 18.41
CA GLY A 260 9.17 2.51 19.65
C GLY A 260 10.47 1.69 19.47
N PRO A 261 11.23 1.45 20.55
CA PRO A 261 12.61 0.92 20.52
C PRO A 261 12.81 -0.49 19.89
N GLY A 262 11.78 -1.07 19.26
CA GLY A 262 11.84 -2.38 18.58
C GLY A 262 11.56 -2.36 17.06
N GLN A 263 11.26 -1.21 16.44
CA GLN A 263 11.04 -1.14 14.98
C GLN A 263 12.18 -0.37 14.31
N GLY A 264 13.15 -1.12 13.79
CA GLY A 264 14.18 -0.59 12.89
C GLY A 264 13.54 -0.07 11.61
N GLY A 265 13.21 1.22 11.59
CA GLY A 265 12.88 1.91 10.34
C GLY A 265 14.08 1.85 9.40
N PRO A 266 13.88 1.59 8.10
CA PRO A 266 14.97 1.61 7.13
C PRO A 266 15.54 3.03 7.06
N GLY A 267 16.79 3.18 7.50
CA GLY A 267 17.53 4.42 7.41
C GLY A 267 17.56 4.90 5.97
N GLN A 268 17.17 6.17 5.78
CA GLN A 268 17.51 6.90 4.56
C GLN A 268 19.05 6.97 4.51
N GLY A 269 19.65 6.04 3.75
CA GLY A 269 21.07 6.05 3.46
C GLY A 269 21.42 7.29 2.65
N GLY A 270 21.80 8.36 3.32
CA GLY A 270 22.43 9.51 2.67
C GLY A 270 23.75 9.08 2.02
N PRO A 271 24.10 9.64 0.84
CA PRO A 271 25.36 9.30 0.18
C PRO A 271 26.53 9.67 1.07
N GLY A 272 27.29 8.66 1.50
CA GLY A 272 28.53 8.84 2.23
C GLY A 272 29.50 9.70 1.42
N GLN A 273 29.84 10.87 1.95
CA GLN A 273 30.92 11.68 1.45
C GLN A 273 32.23 10.93 1.67
N GLY A 274 32.84 10.47 0.58
CA GLY A 274 34.22 10.01 0.57
C GLY A 274 35.16 11.19 0.81
N GLY A 275 35.77 11.23 1.99
CA GLY A 275 36.90 12.12 2.28
C GLY A 275 38.20 11.56 1.67
N PRO A 276 39.08 12.40 1.11
CA PRO A 276 40.36 11.95 0.54
C PRO A 276 41.36 11.64 1.66
N GLY A 277 41.81 10.39 1.72
CA GLY A 277 42.95 10.00 2.55
C GLY A 277 44.26 10.49 1.94
N GLN A 278 44.86 11.50 2.57
CA GLN A 278 46.25 11.90 2.35
C GLN A 278 47.21 10.96 3.10
N GLY A 279 48.24 10.54 2.37
CA GLY A 279 49.64 10.27 2.73
C GLY A 279 50.07 9.88 4.15
N GLY A 280 50.96 8.87 4.21
CA GLY A 280 51.83 8.68 5.37
C GLY A 280 52.77 7.48 5.31
N ARG A 281 53.95 7.71 4.72
CA ARG A 281 55.24 6.96 4.80
C ARG A 281 55.41 5.70 3.97
#